data_AF-A0AAE0P3Q6-F1
#
_entry.id   AF-A0AAE0P3Q6-F1
#
_cell.length_a   1.000
_cell.length_b   1.000
_cell.length_c   1.000
_cell.angle_alpha   90.00
_cell.angle_beta   90.00
_cell.angle_gamma   90.00
#
_symmetry.space_group_name_H-M   'P 1'
#
loop_
_entity.id
_entity.type
_entity.pdbx_description
1 polymer ?
#
loop_
_entity_poly.entity_id
_entity_poly.type
_entity_poly.pdbx_seq_one_letter_code
_entity_poly.pdbx_strand_id
1 'polypeptide(L)'
;TRVLLYTSPLSFAFTNSKPTLPGHVLVSPRRPVIRLSELSNVEAADLFVTAKRVARTLERVYLATVYTNVLNVGQSVPHAHVLLLLRQKSDLDHKLGPDAVYDHLEGDEGDLDRNLVVEAIR
;
A
#
# COMPACT_ATOMS: atom_id res chain seq x y z
N THR A 1 -8.62 -7.75 16.26
CA THR A 1 -7.35 -8.09 16.92
C THR A 1 -6.21 -7.98 15.92
N ARG A 2 -5.10 -7.31 16.26
CA ARG A 2 -3.88 -7.33 15.43
C ARG A 2 -3.11 -8.60 15.73
N VAL A 3 -2.75 -9.37 14.71
CA VAL A 3 -2.02 -10.64 14.84
C VAL A 3 -0.60 -10.43 14.34
N LEU A 4 0.39 -10.80 15.15
CA LEU A 4 1.80 -10.80 14.77
C LEU A 4 2.08 -12.00 13.86
N LEU A 5 2.57 -11.75 12.65
CA LEU A 5 2.79 -12.77 11.63
C LEU A 5 4.26 -13.20 11.54
N TYR A 6 5.18 -12.25 11.71
CA TYR A 6 6.61 -12.51 11.59
C TYR A 6 7.43 -11.44 12.31
N THR A 7 8.62 -11.81 12.77
CA THR A 7 9.62 -10.89 13.31
C THR A 7 10.99 -11.19 12.74
N SER A 8 11.74 -10.14 12.42
CA SER A 8 13.18 -10.19 12.17
C SER A 8 13.92 -9.65 13.41
N PRO A 9 15.24 -9.37 13.38
CA PRO A 9 15.91 -8.63 14.45
C PRO A 9 15.50 -7.16 14.57
N LEU A 10 15.20 -6.47 13.45
CA LEU A 10 14.92 -5.02 13.46
C LEU A 10 13.50 -4.65 13.04
N SER A 11 12.68 -5.60 12.58
CA SER A 11 11.32 -5.37 12.08
C SER A 11 10.32 -6.41 12.56
N PHE A 12 9.04 -6.09 12.45
CA PHE A 12 7.93 -6.97 12.74
C PHE A 12 6.79 -6.76 11.74
N ALA A 13 6.06 -7.84 11.44
CA ALA A 13 4.95 -7.84 10.48
C ALA A 13 3.66 -8.27 11.16
N PHE A 14 2.57 -7.53 10.94
CA PHE A 14 1.30 -7.76 11.63
C PHE A 14 0.09 -7.39 10.76
N THR A 15 -1.07 -7.97 11.08
CA THR A 15 -2.30 -7.70 10.33
C THR A 15 -2.80 -6.27 10.55
N ASN A 16 -3.27 -5.64 9.48
CA ASN A 16 -3.95 -4.34 9.59
C ASN A 16 -5.31 -4.54 10.31
N SER A 17 -5.60 -3.70 11.31
CA SER A 17 -6.84 -3.78 12.12
C SER A 17 -8.11 -3.34 11.38
N LYS A 18 -7.98 -2.53 10.32
CA LYS A 18 -9.10 -2.05 9.49
C LYS A 18 -8.68 -2.12 8.02
N PRO A 19 -8.54 -3.32 7.45
CA PRO A 19 -8.09 -3.41 6.07
C PRO A 19 -9.28 -3.19 5.13
N THR A 20 -9.08 -2.44 4.05
CA THR A 20 -10.11 -2.24 3.01
C THR A 20 -10.49 -3.56 2.33
N LEU A 21 -9.56 -4.52 2.28
CA LEU A 21 -9.77 -5.91 1.87
C LEU A 21 -9.06 -6.89 2.83
N PRO A 22 -9.55 -8.12 3.04
CA PRO A 22 -8.91 -9.09 3.92
C PRO A 22 -7.43 -9.37 3.55
N GLY A 23 -6.60 -9.61 4.56
CA GLY A 23 -5.24 -10.13 4.39
C GLY A 23 -4.11 -9.09 4.32
N HIS A 24 -4.41 -7.79 4.33
CA HIS A 24 -3.41 -6.71 4.35
C HIS A 24 -2.46 -6.79 5.55
N VAL A 25 -1.16 -6.63 5.28
CA VAL A 25 -0.10 -6.72 6.29
C VAL A 25 0.72 -5.44 6.33
N LEU A 26 1.05 -5.03 7.55
CA LEU A 26 1.96 -3.93 7.83
C LEU A 26 3.30 -4.52 8.28
N VAL A 27 4.40 -4.03 7.72
CA VAL A 27 5.76 -4.36 8.17
C VAL A 27 6.42 -3.10 8.69
N SER A 28 6.87 -3.12 9.94
CA SER A 28 7.32 -1.94 10.66
C SER A 28 8.67 -2.18 11.35
N PRO A 29 9.54 -1.17 11.45
CA PRO A 29 10.77 -1.25 12.22
C PRO A 29 10.45 -1.28 13.72
N ARG A 30 11.28 -1.93 14.54
CA ARG A 30 11.13 -1.92 16.00
C ARG A 30 11.34 -0.54 16.59
N ARG A 31 12.32 0.20 16.07
CA ARG A 31 12.57 1.57 16.52
C ARG A 31 11.41 2.47 16.09
N PRO A 32 10.88 3.32 16.99
CA PRO A 32 9.78 4.21 16.66
C PRO A 32 10.28 5.40 15.83
N VAL A 33 10.35 5.22 14.52
CA VAL A 33 10.60 6.30 13.55
C VAL A 33 9.35 6.66 12.79
N ILE A 34 9.23 7.90 12.34
CA ILE A 34 8.05 8.37 11.62
C ILE A 34 8.30 8.31 10.11
N ARG A 35 9.51 8.68 9.68
CA ARG A 35 9.86 8.81 8.26
C ARG A 35 10.83 7.70 7.83
N LEU A 36 10.74 7.32 6.56
CA LEU A 36 11.70 6.41 5.93
C LEU A 36 13.14 6.94 6.04
N SER A 37 13.31 8.27 5.93
CA SER A 37 14.61 8.95 6.02
C SER A 37 15.28 8.86 7.39
N GLU A 38 14.52 8.51 8.44
CA GLU A 38 15.06 8.35 9.79
C GLU A 38 15.64 6.95 10.01
N LEU A 39 15.43 6.01 9.09
CA LEU A 39 15.99 4.66 9.16
C LEU A 39 17.49 4.69 8.86
N SER A 40 18.26 3.94 9.64
CA SER A 40 19.61 3.56 9.23
C SER A 40 19.56 2.61 8.03
N ASN A 41 20.67 2.51 7.29
CA ASN A 41 20.77 1.58 6.15
C ASN A 41 20.49 0.12 6.55
N VAL A 42 20.86 -0.27 7.78
CA VAL A 42 20.63 -1.62 8.29
C VAL A 42 19.15 -1.85 8.57
N GLU A 43 18.46 -0.88 9.17
CA GLU A 43 17.01 -0.98 9.41
C GLU A 43 16.22 -0.97 8.10
N ALA A 44 16.58 -0.10 7.15
CA ALA A 44 15.95 -0.08 5.84
C ALA A 44 16.11 -1.43 5.13
N ALA A 45 17.31 -2.00 5.12
CA ALA A 45 17.57 -3.31 4.54
C ALA A 45 16.73 -4.41 5.22
N ASP A 46 16.73 -4.48 6.54
CA ASP A 46 15.96 -5.47 7.30
C ASP A 46 14.45 -5.32 7.05
N LEU A 47 13.94 -4.09 6.98
CA LEU A 47 12.54 -3.77 6.72
C LEU A 47 12.10 -4.32 5.36
N PHE A 48 12.85 -4.03 4.28
CA PHE A 48 12.51 -4.48 2.93
C PHE A 48 12.74 -5.98 2.72
N VAL A 49 13.78 -6.57 3.33
CA VAL A 49 13.99 -8.02 3.33
C VAL A 49 12.83 -8.74 4.03
N THR A 50 12.38 -8.20 5.16
CA THR A 50 11.22 -8.71 5.90
C THR A 50 9.95 -8.60 5.07
N ALA A 51 9.70 -7.43 4.46
CA ALA A 51 8.55 -7.20 3.59
C ALA A 51 8.52 -8.19 2.41
N LYS A 52 9.66 -8.40 1.73
CA LYS A 52 9.79 -9.37 0.63
C LYS A 52 9.45 -10.80 1.09
N ARG A 53 9.92 -11.21 2.27
CA ARG A 53 9.64 -12.55 2.82
C ARG A 53 8.16 -12.75 3.12
N VAL A 54 7.55 -11.75 3.74
CA VAL A 54 6.12 -11.76 4.08
C VAL A 54 5.27 -11.74 2.82
N ALA A 55 5.56 -10.87 1.86
CA ALA A 55 4.86 -10.81 0.57
C ALA A 55 4.84 -12.18 -0.14
N ARG A 56 6.01 -12.81 -0.32
CA ARG A 56 6.10 -14.16 -0.92
C ARG A 56 5.27 -15.20 -0.19
N THR A 57 5.14 -15.08 1.13
CA THR A 57 4.34 -16.02 1.94
C THR A 57 2.85 -15.76 1.71
N LEU A 58 2.44 -14.49 1.70
CA LEU A 58 1.06 -14.08 1.45
C LEU A 58 0.60 -14.49 0.05
N GLU A 59 1.40 -14.27 -0.99
CA GLU A 59 1.08 -14.66 -2.37
C GLU A 59 0.81 -16.16 -2.49
N ARG A 60 1.58 -16.98 -1.78
CA ARG A 60 1.40 -18.45 -1.76
C ARG A 60 0.17 -18.89 -1.00
N VAL A 61 -0.12 -18.26 0.14
CA VAL A 61 -1.24 -18.63 1.01
C VAL A 61 -2.57 -18.17 0.41
N TYR A 62 -2.59 -16.98 -0.18
CA TYR A 62 -3.83 -16.35 -0.67
C TYR A 62 -4.03 -16.46 -2.18
N LEU A 63 -3.09 -17.07 -2.91
CA LEU A 63 -3.09 -17.16 -4.38
C LEU A 63 -3.36 -15.80 -5.04
N ALA A 64 -2.79 -14.74 -4.45
CA ALA A 64 -3.06 -13.34 -4.74
C ALA A 64 -1.76 -12.62 -5.13
N THR A 65 -1.87 -11.45 -5.74
CA THR A 65 -0.74 -10.57 -6.00
C THR A 65 -0.55 -9.63 -4.82
N VAL A 66 0.69 -9.45 -4.37
CA VAL A 66 1.02 -8.49 -3.31
C VAL A 66 1.68 -7.26 -3.90
N TYR A 67 1.02 -6.10 -3.73
CA TYR A 67 1.57 -4.81 -4.10
C TYR A 67 2.20 -4.15 -2.87
N THR A 68 3.35 -3.52 -3.09
CA THR A 68 4.12 -2.89 -2.01
C THR A 68 3.90 -1.39 -2.07
N ASN A 69 3.27 -0.83 -1.05
CA ASN A 69 3.14 0.62 -0.89
C ASN A 69 4.00 1.08 0.28
N VAL A 70 4.94 1.98 -0.01
CA VAL A 70 5.77 2.66 0.99
C VAL A 70 5.21 4.05 1.17
N LEU A 71 3.98 4.17 1.66
CA LEU A 71 3.36 5.50 1.78
C LEU A 71 2.64 5.66 3.11
N ASN A 72 3.07 6.70 3.84
CA ASN A 72 2.46 7.20 5.08
C ASN A 72 1.11 7.88 4.79
N VAL A 73 0.13 7.17 4.21
CA VAL A 73 -1.21 7.71 3.97
C VAL A 73 -2.19 7.13 4.98
N GLY A 74 -2.89 8.00 5.70
CA GLY A 74 -4.01 7.61 6.57
C GLY A 74 -3.62 6.90 7.87
N GLN A 75 -2.41 7.12 8.39
CA GLN A 75 -2.00 6.48 9.64
C GLN A 75 -2.71 7.03 10.86
N SER A 76 -3.27 6.14 11.70
CA SER A 76 -3.72 6.51 13.06
C SER A 76 -2.57 6.61 14.07
N VAL A 77 -1.39 6.07 13.74
CA VAL A 77 -0.19 6.07 14.58
C VAL A 77 0.99 6.52 13.72
N PRO A 78 1.71 7.60 14.08
CA PRO A 78 2.84 8.09 13.29
C PRO A 78 4.02 7.13 13.45
N HIS A 79 4.15 6.19 12.50
CA HIS A 79 5.22 5.18 12.53
C HIS A 79 5.50 4.64 11.12
N ALA A 80 6.76 4.66 10.70
CA ALA A 80 7.16 4.19 9.38
C ALA A 80 6.79 2.72 9.21
N HIS A 81 6.22 2.37 8.07
CA HIS A 81 5.88 0.99 7.74
C HIS A 81 5.79 0.80 6.23
N VAL A 82 5.94 -0.44 5.81
CA VAL A 82 5.62 -0.92 4.47
C VAL A 82 4.24 -1.56 4.53
N LEU A 83 3.34 -1.10 3.69
CA LEU A 83 2.01 -1.68 3.54
C LEU A 83 2.03 -2.68 2.38
N LEU A 84 1.74 -3.94 2.69
CA LEU A 84 1.54 -5.00 1.72
C LEU A 84 0.05 -5.11 1.41
N LEU A 85 -0.34 -4.62 0.23
CA LEU A 85 -1.71 -4.73 -0.28
C LEU A 85 -1.89 -6.07 -0.98
N LEU A 86 -2.84 -6.89 -0.52
CA LEU A 86 -3.24 -8.08 -1.25
C LEU A 86 -4.34 -7.70 -2.24
N ARG A 87 -4.18 -8.15 -3.48
CA ARG A 87 -5.21 -8.03 -4.51
C ARG A 87 -5.46 -9.38 -5.16
N GLN A 88 -6.74 -9.73 -5.23
CA GLN A 88 -7.20 -10.85 -6.05
C GLN A 88 -7.23 -10.44 -7.52
N LYS A 89 -7.15 -11.42 -8.42
CA LYS A 89 -7.22 -11.15 -9.87
C LYS A 89 -8.49 -10.39 -10.25
N SER A 90 -9.62 -10.72 -9.61
CA SER A 90 -10.90 -10.04 -9.78
C SER A 90 -10.88 -8.56 -9.39
N ASP A 91 -9.98 -8.14 -8.48
CA ASP A 91 -9.88 -6.74 -8.04
C ASP A 91 -9.28 -5.82 -9.13
N LEU A 92 -8.62 -6.41 -10.14
CA LEU A 92 -8.03 -5.68 -11.27
C LEU A 92 -9.00 -5.52 -12.45
N ASP A 93 -10.07 -6.31 -12.50
CA ASP A 93 -11.01 -6.35 -13.63
C ASP A 93 -12.20 -5.38 -13.47
N HIS A 94 -12.29 -4.64 -12.36
CA HIS A 94 -13.37 -3.68 -12.12
C HIS A 94 -13.07 -2.32 -12.75
N LYS A 95 -14.11 -1.65 -13.30
CA LYS A 95 -14.14 -0.22 -13.72
C LYS A 95 -13.80 0.80 -12.62
N LEU A 96 -13.33 0.33 -11.46
CA LEU A 96 -12.90 1.09 -10.28
C LEU A 96 -11.50 0.62 -9.81
N GLY A 97 -10.75 -0.03 -10.71
CA GLY A 97 -9.36 -0.42 -10.48
C GLY A 97 -8.46 0.80 -10.21
N PRO A 98 -7.19 0.58 -9.82
CA PRO A 98 -6.25 1.67 -9.56
C PRO A 98 -6.07 2.59 -10.77
N ASP A 99 -6.22 2.01 -11.96
CA ASP A 99 -6.06 2.68 -13.25
C ASP A 99 -7.36 3.37 -13.70
N ALA A 100 -8.51 3.01 -13.12
CA ALA A 100 -9.79 3.60 -13.49
C ALA A 100 -9.89 5.10 -13.15
N VAL A 101 -9.12 5.57 -12.17
CA VAL A 101 -8.97 7.00 -11.91
C VAL A 101 -8.23 7.67 -13.06
N TYR A 102 -7.20 7.03 -13.60
CA TYR A 102 -6.49 7.54 -14.78
C TYR A 102 -7.37 7.47 -16.03
N ASP A 103 -8.11 6.38 -16.23
CA ASP A 103 -9.08 6.26 -17.32
C ASP A 103 -10.17 7.35 -17.26
N HIS A 104 -10.60 7.74 -16.05
CA HIS A 104 -11.54 8.83 -15.86
C HIS A 104 -10.90 10.22 -16.11
N LEU A 105 -9.66 10.42 -15.64
CA LEU A 105 -8.91 11.66 -15.87
C LEU A 105 -8.51 11.85 -17.34
N GLU A 106 -8.27 10.76 -18.07
CA GLU A 106 -7.97 10.76 -19.51
C GLU A 106 -9.24 10.74 -20.37
N GLY A 107 -10.42 10.51 -19.76
CA GLY A 107 -11.71 10.56 -20.42
C GLY A 107 -12.24 11.98 -20.63
N ASP A 108 -13.31 12.11 -21.41
CA ASP A 108 -13.90 13.42 -21.79
C ASP A 108 -14.28 14.30 -20.57
N GLU A 109 -14.58 13.72 -19.40
CA GLU A 109 -14.87 14.48 -18.17
C GLU A 109 -13.62 15.01 -17.44
N GLY A 110 -12.45 14.42 -17.67
CA GLY A 110 -11.17 14.83 -17.09
C GLY A 110 -10.35 15.79 -17.96
N ASP A 111 -10.75 15.98 -19.23
CA ASP A 111 -10.11 16.89 -20.18
C ASP A 111 -10.35 18.36 -19.79
N LEU A 112 -9.37 18.93 -19.09
CA LEU A 112 -9.39 20.31 -18.63
C LEU A 112 -9.45 21.32 -19.78
N ASP A 113 -8.85 21.01 -20.94
CA ASP A 113 -8.84 21.92 -22.08
C ASP A 113 -10.23 22.04 -22.71
N ARG A 114 -11.01 20.95 -22.75
CA ARG A 114 -12.40 20.98 -23.22
C ARG A 114 -13.36 21.59 -22.20
N ASN A 115 -13.21 21.28 -20.92
CA ASN A 115 -14.13 21.77 -19.89
C ASN A 115 -13.96 23.27 -19.61
N LEU A 116 -12.74 23.82 -19.74
CA LEU A 116 -12.51 25.26 -19.65
C LEU A 116 -13.15 26.03 -20.82
N VAL A 117 -13.21 25.44 -22.02
CA VAL A 117 -13.88 26.04 -23.18
C VAL A 117 -15.40 26.06 -22.99
N VAL A 118 -15.99 25.05 -22.34
CA VAL A 118 -17.43 24.98 -22.09
C VAL A 118 -17.87 25.94 -20.98
N GLU A 119 -17.08 26.11 -19.92
CA GLU A 119 -17.39 27.09 -18.86
C GLU A 119 -17.21 28.54 -19.32
N ALA A 120 -16.23 28.82 -20.20
CA ALA A 120 -16.02 30.17 -20.73
C ALA A 120 -17.10 30.64 -21.74
N ILE A 121 -18.00 29.75 -22.17
CA ILE A 121 -19.09 30.03 -23.13
C ILE A 121 -20.48 30.07 -22.43
N ARG A 122 -20.54 29.92 -21.10
CA ARG A 122 -21.74 30.20 -20.29
C ARG A 122 -21.68 31.58 -19.65
#